data_AF-A0A098MGE7-F1
#
_entry.id   AF-A0A098MGE7-F1
#
_cell.length_a   1.000
_cell.length_b   1.000
_cell.length_c   1.000
_cell.angle_alpha   90.00
_cell.angle_beta   90.00
_cell.angle_gamma   90.00
#
_symmetry.space_group_name_H-M   'P 1'
#
loop_
_entity.id
_entity.type
_entity.pdbx_description
1 polymer ?
#
loop_
_entity_poly.entity_id
_entity_poly.type
_entity_poly.pdbx_seq_one_letter_code
_entity_poly.pdbx_strand_id
1 'polypeptide(L)'
;MRMNTVKSKPVVAYTDLGEATALNYHLSRNIAQRAYRRADADDKKVISGMVSDCEFIEEWLTTGRRPGNKRGIERRAGYEREILLDPIRMQAFASDSKAGSPANLSDDQRFQLEYALNQLSERERECYTLAHGQCIPHSEIAKMLGITYGSVSEYVQRAQRKISDTVENSLFFV
;
A
#
# COMPACT_ATOMS: atom_id res chain seq x y z
N MET A 1 16.95 46.44 0.06
CA MET A 1 15.65 45.72 0.13
C MET A 1 15.01 46.13 1.46
N ARG A 2 13.89 46.87 1.43
CA ARG A 2 13.30 47.53 2.60
C ARG A 2 12.58 46.50 3.48
N MET A 3 12.97 46.38 4.74
CA MET A 3 12.22 45.61 5.74
C MET A 3 11.06 46.48 6.24
N ASN A 4 9.83 46.05 5.97
CA ASN A 4 8.62 46.73 6.39
C ASN A 4 8.44 46.62 7.90
N THR A 5 8.46 47.76 8.59
CA THR A 5 8.10 47.87 10.00
C THR A 5 6.58 47.85 10.14
N VAL A 6 6.01 46.72 10.58
CA VAL A 6 4.62 46.65 11.04
C VAL A 6 4.59 47.13 12.49
N LYS A 7 4.13 48.37 12.70
CA LYS A 7 3.81 48.87 14.05
C LYS A 7 2.47 48.26 14.48
N SER A 8 2.49 47.11 15.13
CA SER A 8 1.39 46.67 16.00
C SER A 8 1.76 47.01 17.44
N LYS A 9 0.88 47.72 18.16
CA LYS A 9 1.07 47.97 19.60
C LYS A 9 1.07 46.61 20.33
N PRO A 10 2.08 46.25 21.12
CA PRO A 10 1.93 45.14 22.04
C PRO A 10 1.27 45.64 23.33
N VAL A 11 0.07 45.15 23.63
CA VAL A 11 -0.52 45.27 24.99
C VAL A 11 0.15 44.29 25.97
N VAL A 12 1.02 43.39 25.48
CA VAL A 12 1.87 42.52 26.32
C VAL A 12 3.23 42.37 25.64
N ALA A 13 4.33 42.63 26.36
CA ALA A 13 5.67 42.35 25.86
C ALA A 13 5.82 40.85 25.60
N TYR A 14 6.01 40.45 24.34
CA TYR A 14 6.31 39.07 23.97
C TYR A 14 7.80 38.93 23.68
N THR A 15 8.35 37.74 23.95
CA THR A 15 9.72 37.39 23.61
C THR A 15 9.68 36.53 22.36
N ASP A 16 10.21 37.06 21.25
CA ASP A 16 10.38 36.29 20.03
C ASP A 16 11.67 35.47 20.13
N LEU A 17 11.54 34.15 20.05
CA LEU A 17 12.67 33.21 20.10
C LEU A 17 13.18 32.85 18.70
N GLY A 18 12.54 33.33 17.62
CA GLY A 18 12.91 33.04 16.25
C GLY A 18 12.34 31.70 15.74
N GLU A 19 13.09 31.01 14.87
CA GLU A 19 12.61 29.82 14.15
C GLU A 19 12.28 28.63 15.06
N ALA A 20 11.44 27.71 14.59
CA ALA A 20 11.02 26.52 15.32
C ALA A 20 12.13 25.46 15.40
N THR A 21 13.15 25.71 16.23
CA THR A 21 14.29 24.82 16.47
C THR A 21 14.18 24.13 17.84
N ALA A 22 14.81 22.97 18.01
CA ALA A 22 14.80 22.23 19.28
C ALA A 22 15.31 23.09 20.47
N LEU A 23 16.33 23.92 20.24
CA LEU A 23 16.85 24.85 21.25
C LEU A 23 15.82 25.91 21.64
N ASN A 24 15.06 26.43 20.69
CA ASN A 24 14.02 27.43 20.97
C ASN A 24 12.84 26.83 21.74
N TYR A 25 12.45 25.58 21.46
CA TYR A 25 11.48 24.85 22.28
C TYR A 25 11.98 24.57 23.69
N HIS A 26 13.27 24.25 23.86
CA HIS A 26 13.89 24.11 25.16
C HIS A 26 13.85 25.42 25.97
N LEU A 27 14.13 26.56 25.34
CA LEU A 27 14.02 27.88 25.97
C LEU A 27 12.56 28.22 26.33
N SER A 28 11.61 27.97 25.42
CA SER A 28 10.17 28.12 25.68
C SER A 28 9.71 27.28 26.86
N ARG A 29 10.13 26.01 26.95
CA ARG A 29 9.85 25.13 28.08
C ARG A 29 10.33 25.74 29.40
N ASN A 30 11.57 26.24 29.43
CA ASN A 30 12.13 26.85 30.63
C ASN A 30 11.37 28.12 31.06
N ILE A 31 10.91 28.94 30.11
CA ILE A 31 10.09 30.12 30.37
C ILE A 31 8.72 29.70 30.94
N ALA A 32 8.05 28.74 30.28
CA ALA A 32 6.77 28.21 30.72
C ALA A 32 6.86 27.59 32.13
N GLN A 33 7.96 26.87 32.43
CA GLN A 33 8.16 26.26 33.74
C GLN A 33 8.46 27.29 34.85
N ARG A 34 9.10 28.42 34.51
CA ARG A 34 9.22 29.57 35.42
C ARG A 34 7.86 30.22 35.67
N ALA A 35 7.01 30.34 34.65
CA ALA A 35 5.65 30.86 34.79
C ALA A 35 4.78 29.94 35.65
N TYR A 36 4.86 28.62 35.45
CA TYR A 36 4.15 27.61 36.23
C TYR A 36 4.38 27.75 37.75
N ARG A 37 5.62 28.03 38.16
CA ARG A 37 5.98 28.21 39.58
C ARG A 37 5.32 29.43 40.24
N ARG A 38 4.96 30.44 39.44
CA ARG A 38 4.37 31.71 39.92
C ARG A 38 2.86 31.80 39.68
N ALA A 39 2.29 30.83 38.99
CA ALA A 39 0.89 30.82 38.57
C ALA A 39 -0.07 30.35 39.68
N ASP A 40 -1.33 30.77 39.57
CA ASP A 40 -2.43 30.28 40.41
C ASP A 40 -2.89 28.87 39.98
N ALA A 41 -3.75 28.21 40.75
CA ALA A 41 -4.18 26.83 40.54
C ALA A 41 -4.82 26.59 39.15
N ASP A 42 -5.64 27.53 38.66
CA ASP A 42 -6.29 27.44 37.36
C ASP A 42 -5.28 27.59 36.20
N ASP A 43 -4.40 28.58 36.30
CA ASP A 43 -3.36 28.85 35.31
C ASP A 43 -2.31 27.74 35.24
N LYS A 44 -2.01 27.09 36.38
CA LYS A 44 -1.11 25.94 36.44
C LYS A 44 -1.55 24.82 35.52
N LYS A 45 -2.85 24.54 35.43
CA LYS A 45 -3.36 23.48 34.54
C LYS A 45 -3.03 23.78 33.09
N VAL A 46 -3.29 25.01 32.64
CA VAL A 46 -3.01 25.45 31.27
C VAL A 46 -1.50 25.43 30.98
N ILE A 47 -0.70 26.00 31.88
CA ILE A 47 0.76 26.08 31.70
C ILE A 47 1.39 24.68 31.73
N SER A 48 0.85 23.72 32.49
CA SER A 48 1.34 22.34 32.47
C SER A 48 1.16 21.66 31.11
N GLY A 49 0.06 21.96 30.42
CA GLY A 49 -0.17 21.51 29.05
C GLY A 49 0.88 22.11 28.10
N MET A 50 1.12 23.42 28.20
CA MET A 50 2.13 24.11 27.38
C MET A 50 3.55 23.54 27.58
N VAL A 51 3.91 23.17 28.82
CA VAL A 51 5.20 22.51 29.11
C VAL A 51 5.26 21.14 28.44
N SER A 52 4.19 20.34 28.56
CA SER A 52 4.13 19.00 27.98
C SER A 52 4.22 19.02 26.44
N ASP A 53 3.59 20.01 25.80
CA ASP A 53 3.67 20.23 24.36
C ASP A 53 5.09 20.61 23.93
N CYS A 54 5.77 21.49 24.68
CA CYS A 54 7.15 21.86 24.39
C CYS A 54 8.10 20.65 24.53
N GLU A 55 7.92 19.83 25.57
CA GLU A 55 8.70 18.59 25.77
C GLU A 55 8.50 17.59 24.63
N PHE A 56 7.24 17.43 24.19
CA PHE A 56 6.91 16.57 23.06
C PHE A 56 7.61 17.02 21.78
N ILE A 57 7.55 18.32 21.46
CA ILE A 57 8.18 18.85 20.25
C ILE A 57 9.72 18.79 20.35
N GLU A 58 10.30 19.10 21.51
CA GLU A 58 11.74 19.00 21.75
C GLU A 58 12.25 17.55 21.52
N GLU A 59 11.57 16.55 22.08
CA GLU A 59 11.92 15.15 21.89
C GLU A 59 11.77 14.73 20.42
N TRP A 60 10.70 15.17 19.75
CA TRP A 60 10.48 14.86 18.33
C TRP A 60 11.59 15.44 17.45
N LEU A 61 11.91 16.73 17.60
CA LEU A 61 12.91 17.41 16.78
C LEU A 61 14.32 16.86 17.03
N THR A 62 14.63 16.42 18.25
CA THR A 62 15.94 15.88 18.61
C THR A 62 16.12 14.44 18.14
N THR A 63 15.09 13.60 18.28
CA THR A 63 15.18 12.17 17.94
C THR A 63 14.77 11.87 16.50
N GLY A 64 14.05 12.77 15.84
CA GLY A 64 13.41 12.55 14.54
C GLY A 64 12.32 11.47 14.58
N ARG A 65 11.93 11.00 15.77
CA ARG A 65 10.94 9.95 16.00
C ARG A 65 9.79 10.50 16.82
N ARG A 66 8.58 10.00 16.59
CA ARG A 66 7.42 10.37 17.41
C ARG A 66 7.66 9.95 18.88
N PRO A 67 7.65 10.89 19.83
CA PRO A 67 7.76 10.62 21.27
C PRO A 67 6.70 9.63 21.76
N GLY A 68 7.08 8.78 22.71
CA GLY A 68 6.20 7.77 23.32
C GLY A 68 6.00 6.49 22.51
N ASN A 69 6.51 6.39 21.28
CA ASN A 69 6.38 5.18 20.48
C ASN A 69 7.62 4.26 20.60
N LYS A 70 7.48 3.10 21.28
CA LYS A 70 8.60 2.16 21.52
C LYS A 70 9.12 1.44 20.27
N ARG A 71 8.35 1.40 19.18
CA ARG A 71 8.69 0.67 17.94
C ARG A 71 8.54 1.60 16.74
N GLY A 72 9.60 1.80 15.96
CA GLY A 72 9.58 2.71 14.82
C GLY A 72 8.89 2.13 13.58
N ILE A 73 8.69 2.99 12.58
CA ILE A 73 7.98 2.69 11.32
C ILE A 73 8.70 1.63 10.47
N GLU A 74 10.02 1.50 10.64
CA GLU A 74 10.89 0.52 9.99
C GLU A 74 10.41 -0.92 10.23
N ARG A 75 9.87 -1.22 11.42
CA ARG A 75 9.34 -2.56 11.72
C ARG A 75 8.07 -2.89 10.95
N ARG A 76 7.32 -1.87 10.53
CA ARG A 76 6.08 -2.02 9.76
C ARG A 76 6.36 -2.23 8.27
N ALA A 77 7.43 -1.66 7.74
CA ALA A 77 7.76 -1.75 6.31
C ALA A 77 8.21 -3.17 5.89
N GLY A 78 9.13 -3.79 6.63
CA GLY A 78 9.74 -5.06 6.21
C GLY A 78 8.86 -6.31 6.32
N TYR A 79 7.84 -6.31 7.20
CA TYR A 79 7.02 -7.51 7.44
C TYR A 79 5.58 -7.41 6.92
N GLU A 80 5.03 -6.19 6.78
CA GLU A 80 3.60 -6.01 6.44
C GLU A 80 3.38 -5.47 5.02
N ARG A 81 4.41 -4.99 4.31
CA ARG A 81 4.22 -4.32 3.01
C ARG A 81 4.96 -4.94 1.83
N GLU A 82 5.97 -5.77 2.08
CA GLU A 82 6.71 -6.44 1.01
C GLU A 82 6.11 -7.81 0.75
N ILE A 83 5.23 -7.90 -0.26
CA ILE A 83 4.82 -9.17 -0.84
C ILE A 83 5.80 -9.47 -1.98
N LEU A 84 6.47 -10.62 -1.91
CA LEU A 84 7.28 -11.10 -3.03
C LEU A 84 6.36 -11.32 -4.24
N LEU A 85 6.45 -10.42 -5.22
CA LEU A 85 5.67 -10.46 -6.45
C LEU A 85 6.61 -10.33 -7.64
N ASP A 86 6.36 -11.14 -8.66
CA ASP A 86 7.07 -11.03 -9.94
C ASP A 86 6.78 -9.64 -10.57
N PRO A 87 7.82 -8.81 -10.81
CA PRO A 87 7.66 -7.47 -11.37
C PRO A 87 6.90 -7.46 -12.69
N ILE A 88 7.04 -8.50 -13.52
CA ILE A 88 6.35 -8.61 -14.82
C ILE A 88 4.84 -8.79 -14.60
N ARG A 89 4.45 -9.61 -13.62
CA ARG A 89 3.04 -9.78 -13.25
C ARG A 89 2.44 -8.51 -12.67
N MET A 90 3.21 -7.79 -11.84
CA MET A 90 2.76 -6.51 -11.28
C MET A 90 2.53 -5.46 -12.37
N GLN A 91 3.44 -5.40 -13.34
CA GLN A 91 3.31 -4.49 -14.49
C GLN A 91 2.10 -4.85 -15.35
N ALA A 92 1.86 -6.14 -15.63
CA ALA A 92 0.67 -6.60 -16.36
C ALA A 92 -0.65 -6.28 -15.65
N PHE A 93 -0.65 -6.25 -14.32
CA PHE A 93 -1.82 -5.91 -13.52
C PHE A 93 -2.06 -4.39 -13.43
N ALA A 94 -1.00 -3.61 -13.20
CA ALA A 94 -1.09 -2.17 -12.97
C ALA A 94 -1.39 -1.38 -14.25
N SER A 95 -0.98 -1.91 -15.40
CA SER A 95 -1.31 -1.38 -16.71
C SER A 95 -1.95 -2.48 -17.54
N ASP A 96 -3.18 -2.25 -18.01
CA ASP A 96 -3.80 -3.08 -19.07
C ASP A 96 -2.97 -3.05 -20.38
N SER A 97 -1.92 -2.23 -20.38
CA SER A 97 -0.79 -2.26 -21.31
C SER A 97 -0.02 -3.59 -21.17
N LYS A 98 -0.42 -4.55 -22.00
CA LYS A 98 0.40 -5.62 -22.61
C LYS A 98 1.86 -5.63 -22.11
N ALA A 99 2.11 -6.23 -20.95
CA ALA A 99 3.39 -6.20 -20.25
C ALA A 99 4.51 -6.90 -21.03
N GLY A 100 5.01 -6.26 -22.09
CA GLY A 100 6.10 -6.74 -22.93
C GLY A 100 5.84 -8.07 -23.67
N SER A 101 4.68 -8.70 -23.51
CA SER A 101 4.38 -9.97 -24.17
C SER A 101 4.10 -9.72 -25.66
N PRO A 102 4.78 -10.44 -26.58
CA PRO A 102 4.57 -10.29 -28.03
C PRO A 102 3.18 -10.75 -28.49
N ALA A 103 2.39 -11.39 -27.62
CA ALA A 103 1.02 -11.83 -27.90
C ALA A 103 0.03 -10.65 -27.85
N ASN A 104 0.07 -9.82 -28.88
CA ASN A 104 -0.96 -8.82 -29.14
C ASN A 104 -2.22 -9.52 -29.67
N LEU A 105 -3.07 -10.04 -28.78
CA LEU A 105 -4.40 -10.48 -29.19
C LEU A 105 -5.20 -9.28 -29.70
N SER A 106 -5.88 -9.45 -30.85
CA SER A 106 -6.94 -8.53 -31.28
C SER A 106 -8.14 -8.62 -30.32
N ASP A 107 -8.97 -7.59 -30.28
CA ASP A 107 -10.21 -7.61 -29.50
C ASP A 107 -11.12 -8.79 -29.90
N ASP A 108 -11.15 -9.13 -31.20
CA ASP A 108 -11.89 -10.28 -31.72
C ASP A 108 -11.32 -11.62 -31.22
N GLN A 109 -9.99 -11.75 -31.18
CA GLN A 109 -9.33 -12.95 -30.68
C GLN A 109 -9.52 -13.09 -29.16
N ARG A 110 -9.54 -11.97 -28.44
CA ARG A 110 -9.86 -11.96 -27.01
C ARG A 110 -11.30 -12.40 -26.80
N PHE A 111 -12.24 -11.89 -27.59
CA PHE A 111 -13.64 -12.30 -27.54
C PHE A 111 -13.80 -13.80 -27.83
N GLN A 112 -13.14 -14.32 -28.87
CA GLN A 112 -13.12 -15.74 -29.20
C GLN A 112 -12.61 -16.59 -28.02
N LEU A 113 -11.50 -16.17 -27.39
CA LEU A 113 -10.93 -16.88 -26.25
C LEU A 113 -11.88 -16.89 -25.04
N GLU A 114 -12.43 -15.73 -24.67
CA GLU A 114 -13.41 -15.61 -23.60
C GLU A 114 -14.66 -16.44 -23.88
N TYR A 115 -15.13 -16.45 -25.12
CA TYR A 115 -16.27 -17.26 -25.55
C TYR A 115 -16.01 -18.76 -25.36
N ALA A 116 -14.85 -19.27 -25.79
CA ALA A 116 -14.49 -20.68 -25.58
C ALA A 116 -14.34 -21.04 -24.10
N LEU A 117 -13.71 -20.18 -23.30
CA LEU A 117 -13.47 -20.45 -21.88
C LEU A 117 -14.75 -20.40 -21.04
N ASN A 118 -15.76 -19.63 -21.45
CA ASN A 118 -17.05 -19.56 -20.75
C ASN A 118 -17.91 -20.81 -20.91
N GLN A 119 -17.61 -21.71 -21.85
CA GLN A 119 -18.30 -23.00 -21.99
C GLN A 119 -17.82 -24.07 -20.99
N LEU A 120 -16.73 -23.80 -20.29
CA LEU A 120 -16.14 -24.68 -19.30
C LEU A 120 -16.79 -24.48 -17.94
N SER A 121 -16.86 -25.56 -17.14
CA SER A 121 -17.17 -25.40 -15.71
C SER A 121 -16.03 -24.65 -15.00
N GLU A 122 -16.32 -24.05 -13.85
CA GLU A 122 -15.34 -23.27 -13.08
C GLU A 122 -14.05 -24.06 -12.81
N ARG A 123 -14.17 -25.34 -12.41
CA ARG A 123 -13.01 -26.22 -12.15
C ARG A 123 -12.27 -26.66 -13.39
N GLU A 124 -12.98 -26.93 -14.49
CA GLU A 124 -12.36 -27.23 -15.78
C GLU A 124 -11.58 -26.03 -16.30
N ARG A 125 -12.17 -24.83 -16.23
CA ARG A 125 -11.56 -23.57 -16.65
C ARG A 125 -10.32 -23.24 -15.82
N GLU A 126 -10.40 -23.43 -14.50
CA GLU A 126 -9.29 -23.20 -13.58
C GLU A 126 -8.12 -24.15 -13.89
N CYS A 127 -8.37 -25.46 -13.97
CA CYS A 127 -7.33 -26.45 -14.28
C CYS A 127 -6.72 -26.20 -15.66
N TYR A 128 -7.53 -25.88 -16.66
CA TYR A 128 -7.08 -25.65 -18.02
C TYR A 128 -6.22 -24.37 -18.14
N THR A 129 -6.64 -23.28 -17.49
CA THR A 129 -5.87 -22.01 -17.46
C THR A 129 -4.52 -22.19 -16.76
N LEU A 130 -4.47 -22.95 -15.66
CA LEU A 130 -3.22 -23.23 -14.94
C LEU A 130 -2.28 -24.11 -15.76
N ALA A 131 -2.81 -25.14 -16.44
CA ALA A 131 -2.00 -26.07 -17.24
C ALA A 131 -1.49 -25.43 -18.54
N HIS A 132 -2.38 -24.82 -19.33
CA HIS A 132 -2.05 -24.31 -20.68
C HIS A 132 -1.75 -22.81 -20.72
N GLY A 133 -2.35 -22.02 -19.84
CA GLY A 133 -2.09 -20.57 -19.77
C GLY A 133 -0.83 -20.24 -18.98
N GLN A 134 -0.62 -20.91 -17.85
CA GLN A 134 0.53 -20.68 -16.97
C GLN A 134 1.63 -21.75 -17.09
N CYS A 135 1.42 -22.79 -17.91
CA CYS A 135 2.38 -23.88 -18.15
C CYS A 135 2.83 -24.62 -16.87
N ILE A 136 1.93 -24.74 -15.89
CA ILE A 136 2.23 -25.40 -14.61
C ILE A 136 2.01 -26.91 -14.74
N PRO A 137 2.89 -27.77 -14.19
CA PRO A 137 2.71 -29.21 -14.24
C PRO A 137 1.48 -29.65 -13.42
N HIS A 138 0.79 -30.69 -13.92
CA HIS A 138 -0.45 -31.22 -13.32
C HIS A 138 -0.28 -31.64 -11.84
N SER A 139 0.92 -32.10 -11.45
CA SER A 139 1.25 -32.47 -10.07
C SER A 139 1.28 -31.28 -9.12
N GLU A 140 1.67 -30.10 -9.61
CA GLU A 140 1.69 -28.87 -8.84
C GLU A 140 0.30 -28.23 -8.79
N ILE A 141 -0.45 -28.29 -9.89
CA ILE A 141 -1.86 -27.89 -9.93
C ILE A 141 -2.69 -28.67 -8.91
N ALA A 142 -2.49 -29.99 -8.83
CA ALA A 142 -3.12 -30.86 -7.84
C ALA A 142 -2.86 -30.36 -6.40
N LYS A 143 -1.62 -29.97 -6.09
CA LYS A 143 -1.24 -29.43 -4.78
C LYS A 143 -1.86 -28.06 -4.51
N MET A 144 -1.86 -27.17 -5.51
CA MET A 144 -2.44 -25.82 -5.38
C MET A 144 -3.94 -25.85 -5.13
N LEU A 145 -4.66 -26.74 -5.83
CA LEU A 145 -6.12 -26.86 -5.75
C LEU A 145 -6.58 -27.85 -4.68
N GLY A 146 -5.67 -28.61 -4.06
CA GLY A 146 -5.99 -29.62 -3.05
C GLY A 146 -6.75 -30.84 -3.61
N ILE A 147 -6.55 -31.17 -4.89
CA ILE A 147 -7.23 -32.27 -5.58
C ILE A 147 -6.22 -33.35 -6.02
N THR A 148 -6.72 -34.51 -6.43
CA THR A 148 -5.85 -35.58 -6.92
C THR A 148 -5.34 -35.29 -8.34
N TYR A 149 -4.16 -35.82 -8.68
CA TYR A 149 -3.58 -35.72 -10.03
C TYR A 149 -4.55 -36.22 -11.11
N GLY A 150 -5.23 -37.34 -10.85
CA GLY A 150 -6.21 -37.93 -11.77
C GLY A 150 -7.37 -36.97 -12.07
N SER A 151 -7.88 -36.29 -11.05
CA SER A 151 -8.92 -35.28 -11.20
C SER A 151 -8.48 -34.11 -12.07
N VAL A 152 -7.25 -33.58 -11.87
CA VAL A 152 -6.70 -32.51 -12.72
C VAL A 152 -6.63 -32.98 -14.18
N SER A 153 -6.07 -34.17 -14.42
CA SER A 153 -5.94 -34.72 -15.78
C SER A 153 -7.30 -34.89 -16.46
N GLU A 154 -8.31 -35.36 -15.71
CA GLU A 154 -9.67 -35.53 -16.22
C GLU A 154 -10.32 -34.19 -16.56
N TYR A 155 -10.19 -33.18 -15.69
CA TYR A 155 -10.71 -31.83 -15.93
C TYR A 155 -10.06 -31.17 -17.14
N VAL A 156 -8.74 -31.29 -17.30
CA VAL A 156 -8.01 -30.75 -18.47
C VAL A 156 -8.46 -31.45 -19.75
N GLN A 157 -8.60 -32.78 -19.76
CA GLN A 157 -9.07 -33.52 -20.95
C GLN A 157 -10.53 -33.23 -21.30
N ARG A 158 -11.41 -33.03 -20.30
CA ARG A 158 -12.79 -32.60 -20.55
C ARG A 158 -12.84 -31.19 -21.11
N ALA A 159 -12.05 -30.28 -20.54
CA ALA A 159 -11.96 -28.91 -21.02
C ALA A 159 -11.47 -28.86 -22.48
N GLN A 160 -10.42 -29.61 -22.80
CA GLN A 160 -9.90 -29.71 -24.16
C GLN A 160 -10.96 -30.18 -25.16
N ARG A 161 -11.71 -31.23 -24.81
CA ARG A 161 -12.80 -31.73 -25.67
C ARG A 161 -13.87 -30.68 -25.92
N LYS A 162 -14.37 -30.02 -24.87
CA LYS A 162 -15.39 -28.97 -24.99
C LYS A 162 -14.91 -27.79 -25.83
N ILE A 163 -13.64 -27.38 -25.66
CA ILE A 163 -13.06 -26.31 -26.49
C ILE A 163 -12.97 -26.74 -27.94
N SER A 164 -12.48 -27.95 -28.22
CA SER A 164 -12.41 -28.49 -29.58
C SER A 164 -13.80 -28.54 -30.24
N ASP A 165 -14.81 -29.07 -29.54
CA ASP A 165 -16.19 -29.10 -30.02
C ASP A 165 -16.73 -27.69 -30.27
N THR A 166 -16.37 -26.72 -29.41
CA THR A 166 -16.78 -25.31 -29.57
C THR A 166 -16.14 -24.70 -30.80
N VAL A 167 -14.85 -24.92 -31.03
CA VAL A 167 -14.12 -24.39 -32.18
C VAL A 167 -14.68 -24.96 -33.49
N GLU A 168 -15.02 -26.25 -33.52
CA GLU A 168 -15.58 -26.89 -34.71
C GLU A 168 -17.01 -26.44 -35.04
N ASN A 169 -17.85 -26.20 -34.02
CA ASN A 169 -19.27 -25.91 -34.22
C ASN A 169 -19.64 -24.42 -34.14
N SER A 170 -18.72 -23.55 -33.72
CA SER A 170 -19.02 -22.14 -33.51
C SER A 170 -18.63 -21.29 -34.70
N LEU A 171 -19.54 -20.41 -35.08
CA LEU A 171 -19.39 -19.48 -36.20
C LEU A 171 -18.32 -18.40 -35.96
N PHE A 172 -17.90 -18.22 -34.70
CA PHE A 172 -16.95 -17.19 -34.29
C PHE A 172 -15.48 -17.53 -34.54
N PHE A 173 -15.15 -18.77 -34.90
CA PHE A 173 -13.77 -19.24 -35.12
C PHE A 173 -13.41 -19.43 -36.61
N VAL A 174 -14.22 -18.88 -37.52
CA VAL A 174 -14.03 -18.91 -38.98
C VAL A 174 -13.13 -17.77 -39.46
#